data_AF-A0A7V2IKL6-F1
#
_entry.id   AF-A0A7V2IKL6-F1
#
_cell.length_a   1.000
_cell.length_b   1.000
_cell.length_c   1.000
_cell.angle_alpha   90.00
_cell.angle_beta   90.00
_cell.angle_gamma   90.00
#
_symmetry.space_group_name_H-M   'P 1'
#
loop_
_entity.id
_entity.type
_entity.pdbx_description
1 polymer ?
#
loop_
_entity_poly.entity_id
_entity_poly.type
_entity_poly.pdbx_seq_one_letter_code
_entity_poly.pdbx_strand_id
1 'polypeptide(L)'
;MDEVMGLSRDDRLADGPAQAARWLTARLADEPAYGSDVLREAADEGFAKSTVQRAAQHLGVQKIRSKDDGNRFLWSLCFDPDASDGCRRRDRR
;
A
#
# COMPACT_ATOMS: atom_id res chain seq x y z
N MET A 1 30.72 -31.29 3.49
CA MET A 1 29.59 -31.72 2.63
C MET A 1 28.36 -31.21 3.36
N ASP A 2 28.07 -29.90 3.34
CA ASP A 2 27.63 -29.05 2.23
C ASP A 2 26.35 -29.55 1.57
N GLU A 3 25.21 -29.27 2.19
CA GLU A 3 23.90 -29.26 1.54
C GLU A 3 23.05 -28.11 2.12
N VAL A 4 23.30 -26.91 1.60
CA VAL A 4 22.39 -25.76 1.67
C VAL A 4 21.20 -25.99 0.74
N MET A 5 20.22 -26.81 1.16
CA MET A 5 19.05 -27.09 0.33
C MET A 5 17.93 -26.07 0.57
N GLY A 6 18.04 -24.96 -0.16
CA GLY A 6 16.93 -24.26 -0.82
C GLY A 6 15.75 -23.86 0.06
N LEU A 7 15.88 -22.73 0.77
CA LEU A 7 14.72 -21.92 1.11
C LEU A 7 14.02 -21.57 -0.19
N SER A 8 12.91 -22.25 -0.50
CA SER A 8 11.96 -21.91 -1.56
C SER A 8 11.42 -20.51 -1.30
N ARG A 9 12.20 -19.51 -1.68
CA ARG A 9 11.90 -18.07 -1.61
C ARG A 9 10.89 -17.66 -2.69
N ASP A 10 10.57 -18.58 -3.60
CA ASP A 10 9.70 -18.37 -4.77
C ASP A 10 8.22 -18.75 -4.53
N ASP A 11 7.89 -19.55 -3.51
CA ASP A 11 6.50 -19.99 -3.30
C ASP A 11 5.62 -18.94 -2.57
N ARG A 12 6.25 -17.92 -1.96
CA ARG A 12 5.53 -16.79 -1.32
C ARG A 12 5.15 -15.65 -2.27
N LEU A 13 5.56 -15.70 -3.54
CA LEU A 13 5.33 -14.59 -4.46
C LEU A 13 3.89 -14.51 -5.01
N ALA A 14 3.13 -15.61 -5.02
CA ALA A 14 1.78 -15.61 -5.56
C ALA A 14 0.77 -14.81 -4.69
N ASP A 15 1.00 -14.75 -3.38
CA ASP A 15 0.14 -14.00 -2.44
C ASP A 15 0.71 -12.62 -2.03
N GLY A 16 1.97 -12.33 -2.37
CA GLY A 16 2.66 -11.08 -1.98
C GLY A 16 1.88 -9.78 -2.23
N PRO A 17 1.28 -9.54 -3.41
CA PRO A 17 0.50 -8.32 -3.63
C PRO A 17 -0.84 -8.30 -2.88
N ALA A 18 -1.50 -9.45 -2.73
CA ALA A 18 -2.75 -9.55 -1.99
C ALA A 18 -2.52 -9.36 -0.48
N GLN A 19 -1.43 -9.93 0.04
CA GLN A 19 -1.02 -9.78 1.43
C GLN A 19 -0.58 -8.34 1.74
N ALA A 20 0.18 -7.70 0.84
CA ALA A 20 0.52 -6.28 0.96
C ALA A 20 -0.72 -5.38 0.94
N ALA A 21 -1.73 -5.71 0.12
CA ALA A 21 -3.00 -4.97 0.11
C ALA A 21 -3.74 -5.14 1.43
N ARG A 22 -3.89 -6.37 1.95
CA ARG A 22 -4.56 -6.62 3.24
C ARG A 22 -3.86 -5.92 4.39
N TRP A 23 -2.53 -5.98 4.42
CA TRP A 23 -1.71 -5.25 5.40
C TRP A 23 -1.91 -3.74 5.30
N LEU A 24 -1.83 -3.18 4.09
CA LEU A 24 -2.00 -1.75 3.86
C LEU A 24 -3.41 -1.27 4.24
N THR A 25 -4.43 -2.08 3.96
CA THR A 25 -5.81 -1.82 4.39
C THR A 25 -5.91 -1.83 5.92
N ALA A 26 -5.38 -2.83 6.60
CA ALA A 26 -5.41 -2.88 8.06
C ALA A 26 -4.68 -1.68 8.69
N ARG A 27 -3.50 -1.34 8.15
CA ARG A 27 -2.66 -0.25 8.66
C ARG A 27 -3.28 1.13 8.51
N LEU A 28 -3.92 1.40 7.37
CA LEU A 28 -4.56 2.68 7.07
C LEU A 28 -6.03 2.76 7.53
N ALA A 29 -6.62 1.65 7.97
CA ALA A 29 -7.97 1.63 8.54
C ALA A 29 -8.00 2.18 9.97
N ASP A 30 -6.89 2.08 10.70
CA ASP A 30 -6.75 2.62 12.05
C ASP A 30 -6.58 4.14 12.02
N GLU A 31 -5.56 4.62 11.30
CA GLU A 31 -5.31 6.05 11.08
C GLU A 31 -4.67 6.34 9.72
N PRO A 32 -4.92 7.53 9.14
CA PRO A 32 -4.19 7.98 7.98
C PRO A 32 -2.73 8.24 8.33
N ALA A 33 -1.82 7.62 7.59
CA ALA A 33 -0.39 7.68 7.86
C ALA A 33 0.39 8.28 6.68
N TYR A 34 1.56 8.84 6.94
CA TYR A 34 2.42 9.35 5.87
C TYR A 34 2.90 8.20 4.99
N GLY A 35 2.80 8.36 3.67
CA GLY A 35 3.23 7.33 2.72
C GLY A 35 4.70 6.94 2.87
N SER A 36 5.56 7.85 3.34
CA SER A 36 6.97 7.52 3.64
C SER A 36 7.09 6.56 4.82
N ASP A 37 6.26 6.72 5.86
CA ASP A 37 6.24 5.85 7.04
C ASP A 37 5.64 4.49 6.69
N VAL A 38 4.51 4.50 5.99
CA VAL A 38 3.87 3.28 5.46
C VAL A 38 4.84 2.46 4.61
N LEU A 39 5.62 3.10 3.74
CA LEU A 39 6.61 2.40 2.92
C LEU A 39 7.79 1.86 3.73
N ARG A 40 8.14 2.50 4.85
CA ARG A 40 9.19 2.03 5.77
C ARG A 40 8.69 0.84 6.57
N GLU A 41 7.51 0.94 7.16
CA GLU A 41 6.85 -0.17 7.89
C GLU A 41 6.66 -1.38 6.96
N ALA A 42 6.21 -1.15 5.72
CA ALA A 42 6.06 -2.23 4.75
C ALA A 42 7.38 -2.92 4.40
N ALA A 43 8.50 -2.19 4.39
CA ALA A 43 9.80 -2.79 4.14
C ALA A 43 10.28 -3.64 5.33
N ASP A 44 9.94 -3.23 6.57
CA ASP A 44 10.20 -4.00 7.79
C ASP A 44 9.42 -5.33 7.78
N GLU A 45 8.17 -5.30 7.30
CA GLU A 45 7.33 -6.46 7.04
C GLU A 45 7.79 -7.31 5.83
N GLY A 46 8.82 -6.87 5.10
CA GLY A 46 9.40 -7.59 3.97
C GLY A 46 8.70 -7.35 2.62
N PHE A 47 7.81 -6.36 2.51
CA PHE A 47 7.18 -5.99 1.25
C PHE A 47 8.06 -5.05 0.42
N ALA A 48 8.10 -5.31 -0.89
CA ALA A 48 8.73 -4.39 -1.82
C ALA A 48 7.89 -3.11 -1.98
N LYS A 49 8.55 -1.95 -1.98
CA LYS A 49 7.93 -0.64 -2.22
C LYS A 49 7.02 -0.61 -3.45
N SER A 50 7.45 -1.23 -4.56
CA SER A 50 6.66 -1.33 -5.78
C SER A 50 5.36 -2.11 -5.60
N THR A 51 5.39 -3.19 -4.80
CA THR A 51 4.22 -4.00 -4.46
C THR A 51 3.21 -3.19 -3.64
N VAL A 52 3.69 -2.48 -2.62
CA VAL A 52 2.85 -1.62 -1.76
C VAL A 52 2.25 -0.47 -2.56
N GLN A 53 3.02 0.14 -3.48
CA GLN A 53 2.51 1.19 -4.35
C GLN A 53 1.45 0.68 -5.35
N ARG A 54 1.57 -0.57 -5.83
CA ARG A 54 0.55 -1.21 -6.66
C ARG A 54 -0.70 -1.53 -5.83
N ALA A 55 -0.53 -2.08 -4.62
CA ALA A 55 -1.62 -2.32 -3.69
C ALA A 55 -2.38 -1.03 -3.35
N ALA A 56 -1.66 0.05 -3.06
CA ALA A 56 -2.26 1.37 -2.78
C ALA A 56 -3.10 1.90 -3.95
N GLN A 57 -2.63 1.72 -5.19
CA GLN A 57 -3.40 2.08 -6.39
C GLN A 57 -4.63 1.19 -6.57
N HIS A 58 -4.50 -0.12 -6.32
CA HIS A 58 -5.61 -1.05 -6.41
C HIS A 58 -6.70 -0.80 -5.37
N LEU A 59 -6.29 -0.41 -4.15
CA LEU A 59 -7.18 -0.06 -3.04
C LEU A 59 -7.76 1.35 -3.13
N GLY A 60 -7.34 2.17 -4.10
CA GLY A 60 -7.80 3.55 -4.21
C GLY A 60 -7.35 4.46 -3.06
N VAL A 61 -6.18 4.20 -2.46
CA VAL A 61 -5.61 5.02 -1.39
C VAL A 61 -5.45 6.47 -1.87
N GLN A 62 -6.05 7.40 -1.13
CA GLN A 62 -5.90 8.82 -1.40
C GLN A 62 -4.55 9.31 -0.90
N LYS A 63 -3.84 10.04 -1.76
CA LYS A 63 -2.55 10.65 -1.44
C LYS A 63 -2.73 12.15 -1.34
N ILE A 64 -2.99 12.63 -0.13
CA ILE A 64 -3.19 14.04 0.15
C ILE A 64 -1.81 14.66 0.41
N ARG A 65 -1.41 15.62 -0.43
CA ARG A 65 -0.15 16.34 -0.24
C ARG A 65 -0.34 17.35 0.88
N SER A 66 0.28 17.09 2.03
CA SER A 66 0.30 18.05 3.14
C SER A 66 1.31 19.14 2.83
N LYS A 67 0.85 20.41 2.83
CA LYS A 67 1.72 21.58 2.68
C LYS A 67 2.43 21.95 3.99
N ASP A 68 1.86 21.53 5.11
CA ASP A 68 2.34 21.83 6.46
C ASP A 68 3.57 20.97 6.83
N ASP A 69 3.54 19.69 6.46
CA ASP A 69 4.54 18.70 6.87
C ASP A 69 5.68 18.53 5.86
N GLY A 70 6.23 19.64 5.38
CA GLY A 70 7.38 19.61 4.46
C GLY A 70 7.11 18.85 3.15
N ASN A 71 5.88 18.96 2.63
CA ASN A 71 5.50 18.44 1.32
C ASN A 71 5.34 16.91 1.23
N ARG A 72 5.08 16.25 2.37
CA ARG A 72 4.81 14.80 2.43
C ARG A 72 3.41 14.44 1.96
N PHE A 73 3.25 13.20 1.52
CA PHE A 73 1.95 12.65 1.13
C PHE A 73 1.37 11.86 2.29
N LEU A 74 0.24 12.33 2.83
CA LEU A 74 -0.58 11.57 3.76
C LEU A 74 -1.42 10.57 2.95
N TRP A 75 -1.36 9.30 3.33
CA TRP A 75 -2.10 8.22 2.73
C TRP A 75 -3.30 7.91 3.61
N SER A 76 -4.47 7.80 3.00
CA SER A 76 -5.70 7.42 3.70
C SER A 76 -6.51 6.48 2.81
N LEU A 77 -7.18 5.51 3.43
CA LEU A 77 -8.18 4.71 2.70
C LEU A 77 -9.40 5.59 2.48
N CYS A 78 -9.80 5.75 1.22
CA CYS A 78 -11.15 6.20 0.92
C CYS A 78 -12.10 5.04 1.18
N PHE A 79 -12.30 4.67 2.45
CA PHE A 79 -13.31 3.69 2.81
C PHE A 79 -14.67 4.40 2.82
N ASP A 80 -15.17 4.68 1.61
CA ASP A 80 -16.59 4.94 1.44
C ASP A 80 -17.23 3.58 1.10
N PRO A 81 -17.88 2.90 2.06
CA PRO A 81 -18.62 1.67 1.76
C PRO A 81 -19.80 1.93 0.80
N ASP A 82 -20.12 3.20 0.53
CA ASP A 82 -21.14 3.67 -0.41
C ASP A 82 -20.57 4.17 -1.76
N ALA A 83 -19.24 4.28 -1.92
CA ALA A 83 -18.64 4.75 -3.19
C ALA A 83 -18.35 3.59 -4.14
N SER A 84 -19.34 2.76 -4.45
CA SER A 84 -19.24 1.80 -5.57
C SER A 84 -19.27 2.47 -6.95
N ASP A 85 -19.41 3.81 -7.07
CA ASP A 85 -19.36 4.49 -8.39
C ASP A 85 -18.77 5.93 -8.37
N GLY A 86 -17.96 6.29 -7.36
CA GLY A 86 -17.57 7.69 -7.13
C GLY A 86 -16.24 8.17 -7.74
N CYS A 87 -15.29 7.29 -8.07
CA CYS A 87 -14.01 7.71 -8.66
C CYS A 87 -14.07 7.87 -10.19
N ARG A 88 -15.19 8.41 -10.72
CA ARG A 88 -15.23 8.78 -12.14
C ARG A 88 -14.54 10.12 -12.32
N ARG A 89 -13.35 10.00 -12.93
CA ARG A 89 -12.66 10.97 -13.79
C ARG A 89 -13.20 12.39 -13.68
N ARG A 90 -12.37 13.26 -13.12
CA ARG A 90 -12.42 14.70 -13.36
C ARG A 90 -12.23 14.93 -14.86
N ASP A 91 -13.34 14.91 -15.59
CA ASP A 91 -13.37 15.19 -17.02
C ASP A 91 -13.01 16.66 -17.22
N ARG A 92 -12.17 16.86 -18.21
CA ARG A 92 -11.49 18.10 -18.52
C ARG A 92 -12.49 18.97 -19.28
N ARG A 93 -12.85 20.10 -18.67
CA ARG A 93 -13.30 21.37 -19.26
C ARG A 93 -13.83 21.36 -20.70
#